data_AF-A0A9D1R2P6-F1
#
_entry.id   AF-A0A9D1R2P6-F1
#
_cell.length_a   1.000
_cell.length_b   1.000
_cell.length_c   1.000
_cell.angle_alpha   90.00
_cell.angle_beta   90.00
_cell.angle_gamma   90.00
#
_symmetry.space_group_name_H-M   'P 1'
#
loop_
_entity.id
_entity.type
_entity.pdbx_description
1 polymer ?
#
loop_
_entity_poly.entity_id
_entity_poly.type
_entity_poly.pdbx_seq_one_letter_code
_entity_poly.pdbx_strand_id
1 'polypeptide(L)'
;NTDFFVNTDPSGLPIWPLLFITIACGAISGFHATQSPMMTRCMESERHGRMLFYGPMIAEGVLGLIWVTLGLSFYESPEALAAVIKEGTPTLVVKEISMSLLGSVGGVLAIIGVIVLPISTGDTAFRSARLLVADTLHIGQGPLAKRLMVAIPLFIAGIALTLVDFAVIWRYFGWANQTMSCVTLWAVAVYLARRKRFHWIASLPAAFMTVVCISYLCYAKIGFGLSLELATIIGVVAGVGGMLLFLSKGRVMPETGNEARC
;
A
#
# COMPACT_ATOMS: atom_id res chain seq x y z
N ASN A 1 0.28 16.94 23.57
CA ASN A 1 1.06 15.69 23.37
C ASN A 1 1.83 15.78 22.06
N THR A 2 3.09 16.23 22.11
CA THR A 2 3.96 16.40 20.92
C THR A 2 5.26 15.60 21.03
N ASP A 3 5.38 14.73 22.03
CA ASP A 3 6.56 13.87 22.16
C ASP A 3 6.42 12.67 21.22
N PHE A 4 7.12 12.74 20.09
CA PHE A 4 7.09 11.74 19.03
C PHE A 4 7.61 10.36 19.49
N PHE A 5 8.41 10.32 20.55
CA PHE A 5 9.02 9.08 21.05
C PHE A 5 8.19 8.39 22.13
N VAL A 6 7.12 9.04 22.61
CA VAL A 6 6.19 8.44 23.58
C VAL A 6 5.12 7.68 22.82
N ASN A 7 4.99 6.39 23.12
CA ASN A 7 3.90 5.58 22.58
C ASN A 7 2.57 6.01 23.20
N THR A 8 1.72 6.64 22.40
CA THR A 8 0.38 7.08 22.81
C THR A 8 -0.72 6.10 22.38
N ASP A 9 -0.37 4.89 21.91
CA ASP A 9 -1.36 3.88 21.55
C ASP A 9 -2.16 3.44 22.81
N PRO A 10 -3.50 3.54 22.81
CA PRO A 10 -4.32 3.17 23.96
C PRO A 10 -4.20 1.69 24.37
N SER A 11 -3.78 0.83 23.45
CA SER A 11 -3.57 -0.61 23.69
C SER A 11 -2.11 -1.00 23.91
N GLY A 12 -1.19 -0.02 23.95
CA GLY A 12 0.24 -0.24 24.13
C GLY A 12 0.93 -0.95 22.95
N LEU A 13 0.33 -0.96 21.76
CA LEU A 13 0.93 -1.55 20.57
C LEU A 13 2.17 -0.75 20.16
N PRO A 14 3.28 -1.41 19.78
CA PRO A 14 4.51 -0.70 19.49
C PRO A 14 4.40 0.08 18.18
N ILE A 15 4.89 1.32 18.16
CA ILE A 15 4.94 2.16 16.96
C ILE A 15 5.74 1.46 15.85
N TRP A 16 6.90 0.90 16.21
CA TRP A 16 7.71 0.10 15.30
C TRP A 16 7.32 -1.38 15.39
N PRO A 17 7.20 -2.12 14.25
CA PRO A 17 7.14 -1.67 12.87
C PRO A 17 5.70 -1.30 12.41
N LEU A 18 4.72 -1.34 13.31
CA LEU A 18 3.29 -1.30 12.98
C LEU A 18 2.90 -0.02 12.23
N LEU A 19 3.47 1.13 12.56
CA LEU A 19 3.16 2.41 11.92
C LEU A 19 3.25 2.34 10.39
N PHE A 20 4.30 1.69 9.87
CA PHE A 20 4.53 1.56 8.43
C PHE A 20 3.59 0.54 7.77
N ILE A 21 3.05 -0.40 8.56
CA ILE A 21 2.09 -1.40 8.10
C ILE A 21 0.67 -0.84 8.14
N THR A 22 0.31 -0.05 9.16
CA THR A 22 -1.03 0.50 9.35
C THR A 22 -1.29 1.67 8.41
N ILE A 23 -0.31 2.56 8.22
CA ILE A 23 -0.37 3.69 7.28
C ILE A 23 0.22 3.26 5.94
N ALA A 24 -0.27 2.15 5.39
CA ALA A 24 0.42 1.45 4.30
C ALA A 24 0.66 2.33 3.07
N CYS A 25 -0.43 2.77 2.42
CA CYS A 25 -0.33 3.63 1.22
C CYS A 25 0.27 5.00 1.51
N GLY A 26 0.20 5.50 2.76
CA GLY A 26 0.82 6.78 3.15
C GLY A 26 2.33 6.68 3.37
N ALA A 27 2.84 5.53 3.84
CA ALA A 27 4.27 5.28 3.96
C ALA A 27 4.91 4.99 2.60
N ILE A 28 4.37 4.01 1.87
CA ILE A 28 4.69 3.70 0.48
C ILE A 28 3.66 2.72 -0.09
N SER A 29 3.18 2.95 -1.31
CA SER A 29 2.15 2.10 -1.90
C SER A 29 2.70 1.06 -2.88
N GLY A 30 2.62 -0.22 -2.51
CA GLY A 30 2.88 -1.32 -3.43
C GLY A 30 1.76 -1.54 -4.43
N PHE A 31 0.53 -1.18 -4.09
CA PHE A 31 -0.61 -1.27 -4.99
C PHE A 31 -0.44 -0.41 -6.25
N HIS A 32 0.05 0.83 -6.11
CA HIS A 32 0.36 1.71 -7.25
C HIS A 32 1.39 1.10 -8.21
N ALA A 33 2.34 0.31 -7.70
CA ALA A 33 3.29 -0.42 -8.55
C ALA A 33 2.59 -1.45 -9.44
N THR A 34 1.55 -2.12 -8.95
CA THR A 34 0.78 -3.11 -9.74
C THR A 34 -0.07 -2.46 -10.84
N GLN A 35 -0.49 -1.20 -10.63
CA GLN A 35 -1.30 -0.46 -11.60
C GLN A 35 -0.47 0.25 -12.66
N SER A 36 0.78 0.60 -12.33
CA SER A 36 1.67 1.37 -13.20
C SER A 36 1.79 0.78 -14.62
N PRO A 37 1.96 -0.55 -14.83
CA PRO A 37 2.03 -1.14 -16.17
C PRO A 37 0.77 -0.97 -17.03
N MET A 38 -0.42 -0.89 -16.42
CA MET A 38 -1.64 -0.64 -17.18
C MET A 38 -1.70 0.82 -17.63
N MET A 39 -1.30 1.74 -16.76
CA MET A 39 -1.28 3.17 -17.07
C MET A 39 -0.22 3.51 -18.12
N THR A 40 0.97 2.91 -18.04
CA THR A 40 2.05 3.17 -19.01
C THR A 40 1.67 2.76 -20.44
N ARG A 41 0.84 1.73 -20.62
CA ARG A 41 0.35 1.32 -21.96
C ARG A 41 -0.60 2.32 -22.61
N CYS A 42 -1.15 3.25 -21.82
CA CYS A 42 -2.03 4.31 -22.30
C CYS A 42 -1.31 5.67 -22.40
N MET A 43 0.00 5.70 -22.15
CA MET A 43 0.79 6.93 -22.24
C MET A 43 1.44 7.05 -23.61
N GLU A 44 1.29 8.21 -24.24
CA GLU A 44 1.94 8.54 -25.51
C GLU A 44 3.43 8.86 -25.35
N SER A 45 3.83 9.35 -24.16
CA SER A 45 5.20 9.76 -23.88
C SER A 45 5.55 9.60 -22.41
N GLU A 46 6.78 9.14 -22.14
CA GLU A 46 7.37 9.10 -20.80
C GLU A 46 7.41 10.48 -20.12
N ARG A 47 7.41 11.57 -20.90
CA ARG A 47 7.36 12.94 -20.37
C ARG A 47 6.14 13.20 -19.49
N HIS A 48 5.05 12.48 -19.71
CA HIS A 48 3.84 12.56 -18.89
C HIS A 48 3.95 11.80 -17.56
N GLY A 49 4.99 10.97 -17.37
CA GLY A 49 5.13 10.11 -16.20
C GLY A 49 5.14 10.88 -14.88
N ARG A 50 5.80 12.04 -14.82
CA ARG A 50 5.78 12.86 -13.60
C ARG A 50 4.37 13.37 -13.28
N MET A 51 3.63 13.81 -14.27
CA MET A 51 2.26 14.28 -14.05
C MET A 51 1.34 13.14 -13.62
N LEU A 52 1.43 11.99 -14.28
CA LEU A 52 0.52 10.86 -14.05
C LEU A 52 0.84 10.03 -12.81
N PHE A 53 2.11 9.89 -12.43
CA PHE A 53 2.49 9.07 -11.27
C PHE A 53 2.81 9.92 -10.04
N TYR A 54 3.55 11.03 -10.18
CA TYR A 54 3.97 11.83 -9.03
C TYR A 54 2.91 12.85 -8.61
N GLY A 55 2.17 13.43 -9.55
CA GLY A 55 1.10 14.40 -9.28
C GLY A 55 0.02 13.85 -8.34
N PRO A 56 -0.64 12.72 -8.67
CA PRO A 56 -1.64 12.10 -7.81
C PRO A 56 -1.13 11.74 -6.42
N MET A 57 0.14 11.30 -6.29
CA MET A 57 0.73 10.98 -4.98
C MET A 57 0.81 12.20 -4.06
N ILE A 58 1.13 13.39 -4.61
CA ILE A 58 1.08 14.62 -3.82
C ILE A 58 -0.36 14.94 -3.40
N ALA A 59 -1.31 14.82 -4.33
CA ALA A 59 -2.72 15.11 -4.03
C ALA A 59 -3.28 14.18 -2.95
N GLU A 60 -2.99 12.88 -3.03
CA GLU A 60 -3.33 11.89 -2.00
C GLU A 60 -2.66 12.22 -0.65
N GLY A 61 -1.40 12.65 -0.67
CA GLY A 61 -0.70 13.10 0.54
C GLY A 61 -1.39 14.30 1.20
N VAL A 62 -1.79 15.30 0.43
CA VAL A 62 -2.53 16.47 0.93
C VAL A 62 -3.88 16.05 1.50
N LEU A 63 -4.63 15.20 0.80
CA LEU A 63 -5.90 14.65 1.30
C LEU A 63 -5.70 13.88 2.62
N GLY A 64 -4.64 13.07 2.71
CA GLY A 64 -4.27 12.37 3.93
C GLY A 64 -4.00 13.32 5.09
N LEU A 65 -3.25 14.40 4.87
CA LEU A 65 -2.96 15.42 5.88
C LEU A 65 -4.24 16.13 6.37
N ILE A 66 -5.18 16.43 5.46
CA ILE A 66 -6.48 17.00 5.81
C ILE A 66 -7.24 16.05 6.74
N TRP A 67 -7.35 14.78 6.38
CA TRP A 67 -8.08 13.79 7.19
C TRP A 67 -7.42 13.51 8.54
N VAL A 68 -6.09 13.47 8.61
CA VAL A 68 -5.36 13.36 9.88
C VAL A 68 -5.64 14.58 10.76
N THR A 69 -5.57 15.78 10.20
CA THR A 69 -5.85 17.02 10.95
C THR A 69 -7.27 17.01 11.50
N LEU A 70 -8.26 16.69 10.67
CA LEU A 70 -9.66 16.61 11.07
C LEU A 70 -9.89 15.54 12.15
N GLY A 71 -9.29 14.36 12.01
CA GLY A 71 -9.41 13.30 13.01
C GLY A 71 -8.82 13.68 14.37
N LEU A 72 -7.75 14.48 14.38
CA LEU A 72 -7.08 14.94 15.60
C LEU A 72 -7.77 16.16 16.24
N SER A 73 -8.48 16.98 15.47
CA SER A 73 -9.05 18.25 15.96
C SER A 73 -10.56 18.25 16.13
N PHE A 74 -11.29 17.35 15.46
CA PHE A 74 -12.76 17.36 15.47
C PHE A 74 -13.36 16.72 16.72
N TYR A 75 -12.76 15.63 17.20
CA TYR A 75 -13.20 14.94 18.41
C TYR A 75 -12.41 15.43 19.63
N GLU A 76 -13.09 15.50 20.79
CA GLU A 76 -12.49 16.02 22.03
C GLU A 76 -11.36 15.12 22.58
N SER A 77 -11.37 13.84 22.22
CA SER A 77 -10.38 12.86 22.66
C SER A 77 -10.23 11.70 21.67
N PRO A 78 -9.08 10.98 21.66
CA PRO A 78 -8.91 9.75 20.89
C PRO A 78 -9.97 8.68 21.23
N GLU A 79 -10.44 8.62 22.47
CA GLU A 79 -11.47 7.71 22.93
C GLU A 79 -12.83 8.01 22.29
N ALA A 80 -13.17 9.30 22.14
CA ALA A 80 -14.39 9.74 21.45
C ALA A 80 -14.37 9.34 19.97
N LEU A 81 -13.24 9.56 19.28
CA LEU A 81 -13.04 9.10 17.91
C LEU A 81 -13.18 7.57 17.80
N ALA A 82 -12.55 6.83 18.71
CA ALA A 82 -12.61 5.37 18.72
C ALA A 82 -14.03 4.84 18.95
N ALA A 83 -14.85 5.52 19.76
CA ALA A 83 -16.25 5.17 19.97
C ALA A 83 -17.07 5.26 18.67
N VAL A 84 -16.90 6.35 17.90
CA VAL A 84 -17.58 6.52 16.60
C VAL A 84 -17.14 5.46 15.59
N ILE A 85 -15.84 5.15 15.52
CA ILE A 85 -15.32 4.10 14.65
C ILE A 85 -15.93 2.74 15.01
N LYS A 86 -16.10 2.46 16.30
CA LYS A 86 -16.70 1.20 16.79
C LYS A 86 -18.18 1.09 16.44
N GLU A 87 -18.91 2.21 16.43
CA GLU A 87 -20.34 2.23 16.10
C GLU A 87 -20.61 2.10 14.60
N GLY A 88 -19.85 2.82 13.76
CA GLY A 88 -20.20 2.98 12.34
C GLY A 88 -19.07 2.85 11.35
N THR A 89 -17.94 2.24 11.72
CA THR A 89 -16.69 2.13 10.93
C THR A 89 -16.02 3.50 10.71
N PRO A 90 -14.80 3.57 10.15
CA PRO A 90 -14.18 4.84 9.77
C PRO A 90 -15.03 5.70 8.81
N THR A 91 -15.99 5.11 8.11
CA THR A 91 -16.92 5.82 7.21
C THR A 91 -17.88 6.74 7.97
N LEU A 92 -18.27 6.39 9.20
CA LEU A 92 -19.14 7.25 10.00
C LEU A 92 -18.41 8.53 10.41
N VAL A 93 -17.13 8.44 10.76
CA VAL A 93 -16.27 9.59 11.05
C VAL A 93 -16.24 10.56 9.87
N VAL A 94 -16.04 10.04 8.65
CA VAL A 94 -16.08 10.84 7.42
C VAL A 94 -17.43 11.56 7.29
N LYS A 95 -18.54 10.85 7.53
CA LYS A 95 -19.89 11.41 7.43
C LYS A 95 -20.11 12.54 8.45
N GLU A 96 -19.81 12.30 9.73
CA GLU A 96 -20.03 13.29 10.80
C GLU A 96 -19.24 14.57 10.55
N ILE A 97 -17.94 14.44 10.28
CA ILE A 97 -17.06 15.57 10.00
C ILE A 97 -17.55 16.34 8.77
N SER A 98 -17.87 15.63 7.69
CA SER A 98 -18.30 16.25 6.43
C SER A 98 -19.61 17.01 6.61
N MET A 99 -20.61 16.41 7.27
CA MET A 99 -21.92 17.04 7.48
C MET A 99 -21.86 18.20 8.48
N SER A 100 -20.99 18.10 9.49
CA SER A 100 -20.81 19.15 10.49
C SER A 100 -20.09 20.38 9.94
N LEU A 101 -18.99 20.19 9.21
CA LEU A 101 -18.15 21.31 8.76
C LEU A 101 -18.61 21.92 7.44
N LEU A 102 -19.16 21.12 6.52
CA LEU A 102 -19.53 21.57 5.17
C LEU A 102 -21.05 21.76 4.99
N GLY A 103 -21.84 21.50 6.03
CA GLY A 103 -23.30 21.49 5.98
C GLY A 103 -23.85 20.38 5.07
N SER A 104 -25.16 20.42 4.79
CA SER A 104 -25.84 19.36 4.05
C SER A 104 -25.32 19.19 2.63
N VAL A 105 -25.20 20.29 1.88
CA VAL A 105 -24.79 20.25 0.47
C VAL A 105 -23.32 19.83 0.34
N GLY A 106 -22.41 20.50 1.06
CA GLY A 106 -20.99 20.20 0.99
C GLY A 106 -20.65 18.83 1.59
N GLY A 107 -21.34 18.44 2.66
CA GLY A 107 -21.15 17.14 3.31
C GLY A 107 -21.55 15.97 2.42
N VAL A 108 -22.69 16.07 1.73
CA VAL A 108 -23.13 15.04 0.76
C VAL A 108 -22.13 14.93 -0.41
N LEU A 109 -21.66 16.06 -0.95
CA LEU A 109 -20.67 16.05 -2.03
C LEU A 109 -19.35 15.41 -1.60
N ALA A 110 -18.86 15.70 -0.39
CA ALA A 110 -17.65 15.09 0.16
C ALA A 110 -17.81 13.58 0.33
N ILE A 111 -18.94 13.12 0.88
CA ILE A 111 -19.24 11.69 1.06
C ILE A 111 -19.28 10.96 -0.29
N ILE A 112 -19.92 11.55 -1.31
CA ILE A 112 -19.92 10.99 -2.67
C ILE A 112 -18.50 10.83 -3.18
N GLY A 113 -17.65 11.86 -3.04
CA GLY A 113 -16.25 11.79 -3.44
C GLY A 113 -15.48 10.65 -2.74
N VAL A 114 -15.67 10.51 -1.43
CA VAL A 114 -15.05 9.45 -0.63
C VAL A 114 -15.55 8.06 -1.03
N ILE A 115 -16.80 7.91 -1.49
CA ILE A 115 -17.35 6.63 -1.96
C ILE A 115 -16.88 6.28 -3.37
N VAL A 116 -16.84 7.26 -4.27
CA VAL A 116 -16.47 7.06 -5.68
C VAL A 116 -15.02 6.58 -5.80
N LEU A 117 -14.12 7.10 -4.97
CA LEU A 117 -12.70 6.75 -5.04
C LEU A 117 -12.45 5.25 -4.81
N PRO A 118 -12.86 4.61 -3.70
CA PRO A 118 -12.76 3.17 -3.50
C PRO A 118 -13.47 2.33 -4.57
N ILE A 119 -14.60 2.80 -5.14
CA ILE A 119 -15.27 2.09 -6.24
C ILE A 119 -14.37 2.06 -7.48
N SER A 120 -13.83 3.20 -7.89
CA SER A 120 -12.95 3.30 -9.06
C SER A 120 -11.62 2.55 -8.88
N THR A 121 -11.02 2.66 -7.69
CA THR A 121 -9.81 1.92 -7.31
C THR A 121 -10.08 0.43 -7.21
N GLY A 122 -11.25 0.05 -6.67
CA GLY A 122 -11.72 -1.33 -6.57
C GLY A 122 -11.92 -1.99 -7.93
N ASP A 123 -12.59 -1.34 -8.87
CA ASP A 123 -12.71 -1.83 -10.25
C ASP A 123 -11.33 -2.06 -10.87
N THR A 124 -10.42 -1.10 -10.69
CA THR A 124 -9.04 -1.24 -11.16
C THR A 124 -8.31 -2.40 -10.49
N ALA A 125 -8.53 -2.65 -9.18
CA ALA A 125 -7.97 -3.77 -8.45
C ALA A 125 -8.48 -5.12 -8.98
N PHE A 126 -9.80 -5.29 -9.14
CA PHE A 126 -10.39 -6.51 -9.70
C PHE A 126 -9.94 -6.76 -11.13
N ARG A 127 -9.82 -5.71 -11.94
CA ARG A 127 -9.27 -5.80 -13.30
C ARG A 127 -7.81 -6.25 -13.28
N SER A 128 -6.99 -5.68 -12.41
CA SER A 128 -5.57 -6.04 -12.26
C SER A 128 -5.42 -7.49 -11.81
N ALA A 129 -6.15 -7.91 -10.78
CA ALA A 129 -6.13 -9.27 -10.26
C ALA A 129 -6.59 -10.28 -11.31
N ARG A 130 -7.65 -9.98 -12.08
CA ARG A 130 -8.08 -10.84 -13.19
C ARG A 130 -6.99 -11.01 -14.23
N LEU A 131 -6.33 -9.92 -14.65
CA LEU A 131 -5.25 -10.00 -15.63
C LEU A 131 -4.05 -10.76 -15.08
N LEU A 132 -3.67 -10.54 -13.82
CA LEU A 132 -2.58 -11.27 -13.16
C LEU A 132 -2.85 -12.78 -13.13
N VAL A 133 -4.05 -13.19 -12.71
CA VAL A 133 -4.44 -14.62 -12.68
C VAL A 133 -4.46 -15.20 -14.10
N ALA A 134 -5.02 -14.46 -15.05
CA ALA A 134 -5.07 -14.87 -16.44
C ALA A 134 -3.67 -15.05 -17.05
N ASP A 135 -2.73 -14.14 -16.77
CA ASP A 135 -1.36 -14.21 -17.28
C ASP A 135 -0.60 -15.38 -16.63
N THR A 136 -0.79 -15.59 -15.32
CA THR A 136 -0.17 -16.70 -14.56
C THR A 136 -0.66 -18.07 -15.05
N LEU A 137 -1.94 -18.18 -15.39
CA LEU A 137 -2.55 -19.42 -15.89
C LEU A 137 -2.56 -19.52 -17.42
N HIS A 138 -1.97 -18.54 -18.11
CA HIS A 138 -1.96 -18.42 -19.58
C HIS A 138 -3.36 -18.51 -20.23
N ILE A 139 -4.37 -17.93 -19.58
CA ILE A 139 -5.77 -17.90 -20.05
C ILE A 139 -6.00 -16.63 -20.88
N GLY A 140 -6.12 -16.79 -22.20
CA GLY A 140 -6.42 -15.68 -23.10
C GLY A 140 -7.68 -14.89 -22.73
N GLN A 141 -7.57 -13.57 -22.61
CA GLN A 141 -8.64 -12.65 -22.18
C GLN A 141 -9.42 -12.00 -23.33
N GLY A 142 -9.39 -12.57 -24.54
CA GLY A 142 -10.23 -12.13 -25.66
C GLY A 142 -11.70 -12.53 -25.48
N PRO A 143 -12.03 -13.84 -25.44
CA PRO A 143 -13.40 -14.32 -25.35
C PRO A 143 -14.08 -14.00 -24.01
N LEU A 144 -15.37 -13.63 -24.04
CA LEU A 144 -16.16 -13.30 -22.85
C LEU A 144 -16.19 -14.46 -21.83
N ALA A 145 -16.38 -15.69 -22.30
CA ALA A 145 -16.42 -16.87 -21.43
C ALA A 145 -15.14 -17.02 -20.59
N LYS A 146 -13.97 -16.83 -21.20
CA LYS A 146 -12.67 -16.90 -20.51
C LYS A 146 -12.45 -15.76 -19.52
N ARG A 147 -13.02 -14.58 -19.80
CA ARG A 147 -13.02 -13.45 -18.85
C ARG A 147 -13.88 -13.77 -17.63
N LEU A 148 -15.11 -14.24 -17.84
CA LEU A 148 -16.05 -14.57 -16.77
C LEU A 148 -15.56 -15.73 -15.90
N MET A 149 -14.89 -16.73 -16.51
CA MET A 149 -14.30 -17.86 -15.80
C MET A 149 -13.29 -17.42 -14.73
N VAL A 150 -12.55 -16.32 -14.94
CA VAL A 150 -11.63 -15.76 -13.96
C VAL A 150 -12.32 -14.71 -13.07
N ALA A 151 -13.16 -13.86 -13.65
CA ALA A 151 -13.82 -12.77 -12.95
C ALA A 151 -14.82 -13.26 -11.90
N ILE A 152 -15.68 -14.22 -12.21
CA ILE A 152 -16.75 -14.67 -11.30
C ILE A 152 -16.17 -15.25 -10.01
N PRO A 153 -15.20 -16.19 -10.03
CA PRO A 153 -14.57 -16.67 -8.79
C PRO A 153 -13.89 -15.56 -7.99
N LEU A 154 -13.24 -14.61 -8.68
CA LEU A 154 -12.60 -13.47 -8.02
C LEU A 154 -13.62 -12.57 -7.31
N PHE A 155 -14.76 -12.28 -7.95
CA PHE A 155 -15.85 -11.51 -7.34
C PHE A 155 -16.49 -12.25 -6.18
N ILE A 156 -16.70 -13.57 -6.28
CA ILE A 156 -17.21 -14.38 -5.18
C ILE A 156 -16.25 -14.32 -3.99
N ALA A 157 -14.94 -14.45 -4.22
CA ALA A 157 -13.94 -14.29 -3.17
C ALA A 157 -13.96 -12.87 -2.57
N GLY A 158 -14.12 -11.84 -3.41
CA GLY A 158 -14.27 -10.46 -2.97
C GLY A 158 -15.49 -10.24 -2.06
N ILE A 159 -16.65 -10.78 -2.43
CA ILE A 159 -17.88 -10.74 -1.62
C ILE A 159 -17.69 -11.54 -0.31
N ALA A 160 -17.05 -12.71 -0.37
CA ALA A 160 -16.76 -13.48 0.84
C ALA A 160 -15.85 -12.69 1.80
N LEU A 161 -14.89 -11.93 1.28
CA LEU A 161 -14.05 -11.05 2.08
C LEU A 161 -14.84 -9.92 2.74
N THR A 162 -15.96 -9.44 2.19
CA THR A 162 -16.77 -8.41 2.87
C THR A 162 -17.50 -8.93 4.12
N LEU A 163 -17.52 -10.26 4.33
CA LEU A 163 -18.05 -10.90 5.52
C LEU A 163 -16.99 -11.06 6.63
N VAL A 164 -15.72 -10.77 6.33
CA VAL A 164 -14.61 -10.82 7.30
C VAL A 164 -14.50 -9.49 8.03
N ASP A 165 -14.10 -9.53 9.29
CA ASP A 165 -13.85 -8.33 10.10
C ASP A 165 -12.86 -7.37 9.40
N PHE A 166 -13.26 -6.10 9.29
CA PHE A 166 -12.47 -5.08 8.61
C PHE A 166 -11.07 -4.92 9.18
N ALA A 167 -10.90 -5.00 10.50
CA ALA A 167 -9.58 -4.88 11.13
C ALA A 167 -8.67 -6.06 10.76
N VAL A 168 -9.23 -7.25 10.56
CA VAL A 168 -8.47 -8.40 10.05
C VAL A 168 -8.05 -8.15 8.61
N ILE A 169 -8.98 -7.77 7.73
CA ILE A 169 -8.68 -7.46 6.31
C ILE A 169 -7.61 -6.37 6.22
N TRP A 170 -7.76 -5.29 6.98
CA TRP A 170 -6.84 -4.16 6.98
C TRP A 170 -5.42 -4.56 7.38
N ARG A 171 -5.28 -5.45 8.37
CA ARG A 171 -3.98 -6.00 8.76
C ARG A 171 -3.35 -6.80 7.63
N TYR A 172 -4.11 -7.64 6.93
CA TYR A 172 -3.60 -8.40 5.79
C TYR A 172 -3.23 -7.50 4.62
N PHE A 173 -4.09 -6.55 4.30
CA PHE A 173 -3.84 -5.53 3.29
C PHE A 173 -2.54 -4.77 3.57
N GLY A 174 -2.35 -4.29 4.79
CA GLY A 174 -1.18 -3.49 5.17
C GLY A 174 0.13 -4.19 4.88
N TRP A 175 0.30 -5.43 5.37
CA TRP A 175 1.55 -6.16 5.17
C TRP A 175 1.72 -6.64 3.72
N ALA A 176 0.63 -7.05 3.05
CA ALA A 176 0.70 -7.47 1.65
C ALA A 176 1.10 -6.30 0.73
N ASN A 177 0.53 -5.12 0.95
CA ASN A 177 0.91 -3.90 0.23
C ASN A 177 2.37 -3.53 0.47
N GLN A 178 2.84 -3.60 1.72
CA GLN A 178 4.24 -3.26 2.02
C GLN A 178 5.23 -4.29 1.50
N THR A 179 4.86 -5.57 1.49
CA THR A 179 5.67 -6.62 0.88
C THR A 179 5.78 -6.43 -0.63
N MET A 180 4.67 -6.12 -1.30
CA MET A 180 4.67 -5.78 -2.73
C MET A 180 5.59 -4.59 -3.00
N SER A 181 5.45 -3.51 -2.20
CA SER A 181 6.30 -2.33 -2.30
C SER A 181 7.79 -2.67 -2.15
N CYS A 182 8.13 -3.47 -1.14
CA CYS A 182 9.51 -3.91 -0.89
C CYS A 182 10.10 -4.66 -2.10
N VAL A 183 9.36 -5.62 -2.67
CA VAL A 183 9.82 -6.40 -3.84
C VAL A 183 9.96 -5.50 -5.07
N THR A 184 8.99 -4.61 -5.32
CA THR A 184 9.07 -3.64 -6.42
C THR A 184 10.28 -2.72 -6.27
N LEU A 185 10.54 -2.19 -5.07
CA LEU A 185 11.70 -1.31 -4.82
C LEU A 185 13.01 -2.03 -5.11
N TRP A 186 13.16 -3.31 -4.74
CA TRP A 186 14.33 -4.10 -5.11
C TRP A 186 14.44 -4.30 -6.63
N ALA A 187 13.33 -4.57 -7.32
CA ALA A 187 13.34 -4.68 -8.79
C ALA A 187 13.77 -3.36 -9.46
N VAL A 188 13.24 -2.22 -8.99
CA VAL A 188 13.63 -0.88 -9.47
C VAL A 188 15.10 -0.60 -9.14
N ALA A 189 15.57 -0.97 -7.96
CA ALA A 189 16.97 -0.80 -7.57
C ALA A 189 17.93 -1.58 -8.50
N VAL A 190 17.59 -2.83 -8.84
CA VAL A 190 18.35 -3.64 -9.80
C VAL A 190 18.34 -3.02 -11.19
N TYR A 191 17.18 -2.56 -11.66
CA TYR A 191 17.07 -1.86 -12.94
C TYR A 191 17.97 -0.61 -12.99
N LEU A 192 17.91 0.25 -11.97
CA LEU A 192 18.72 1.47 -11.90
C LEU A 192 20.22 1.15 -11.82
N ALA A 193 20.61 0.16 -11.02
CA ALA A 193 22.00 -0.26 -10.87
C ALA A 193 22.59 -0.78 -12.18
N ARG A 194 21.86 -1.65 -12.89
CA ARG A 194 22.28 -2.19 -14.20
C ARG A 194 22.38 -1.10 -15.27
N ARG A 195 21.54 -0.07 -15.20
CA ARG A 195 21.59 1.11 -16.09
C ARG A 195 22.61 2.17 -15.65
N LYS A 196 23.43 1.91 -14.63
CA LYS A 196 24.40 2.85 -14.05
C LYS A 196 23.75 4.19 -13.64
N ARG A 197 22.49 4.15 -13.19
CA ARG A 197 21.75 5.28 -12.64
C ARG A 197 21.81 5.26 -11.11
N PHE A 198 21.36 6.34 -10.49
CA PHE A 198 21.38 6.51 -9.04
C PHE A 198 20.41 5.54 -8.35
N HIS A 199 20.88 4.32 -8.03
CA HIS A 199 20.07 3.26 -7.45
C HIS A 199 19.68 3.49 -5.98
N TRP A 200 20.40 4.37 -5.26
CA TRP A 200 20.16 4.65 -3.84
C TRP A 200 18.74 5.15 -3.56
N ILE A 201 18.13 5.85 -4.53
CA ILE A 201 16.73 6.29 -4.46
C ILE A 201 15.74 5.13 -4.27
N ALA A 202 16.07 3.92 -4.71
CA ALA A 202 15.23 2.74 -4.58
C ALA A 202 15.80 1.72 -3.59
N SER A 203 17.11 1.45 -3.63
CA SER A 203 17.76 0.44 -2.78
C SER A 203 17.74 0.78 -1.29
N LEU A 204 17.87 2.06 -0.90
CA LEU A 204 17.79 2.45 0.51
C LEU A 204 16.36 2.26 1.06
N PRO A 205 15.29 2.76 0.41
CA PRO A 205 13.93 2.40 0.78
C PRO A 205 13.66 0.89 0.74
N ALA A 206 14.23 0.15 -0.21
CA ALA A 206 14.03 -1.30 -0.32
C ALA A 206 14.58 -2.04 0.92
N ALA A 207 15.80 -1.69 1.35
CA ALA A 207 16.39 -2.26 2.56
C ALA A 207 15.57 -1.89 3.80
N PHE A 208 15.17 -0.62 3.93
CA PHE A 208 14.32 -0.18 5.05
C PHE A 208 12.98 -0.94 5.10
N MET A 209 12.29 -1.05 3.96
CA MET A 209 11.03 -1.80 3.87
C MET A 209 11.21 -3.29 4.12
N THR A 210 12.38 -3.85 3.79
CA THR A 210 12.74 -5.22 4.17
C THR A 210 12.77 -5.37 5.69
N VAL A 211 13.40 -4.42 6.41
CA VAL A 211 13.40 -4.42 7.88
C VAL A 211 11.97 -4.34 8.42
N VAL A 212 11.15 -3.41 7.90
CA VAL A 212 9.76 -3.22 8.32
C VAL A 212 8.94 -4.50 8.15
N CYS A 213 8.93 -5.06 6.93
CA CYS A 213 8.11 -6.23 6.61
C CYS A 213 8.52 -7.47 7.40
N ILE A 214 9.83 -7.75 7.49
CA ILE A 214 10.34 -8.91 8.24
C ILE A 214 10.11 -8.73 9.73
N SER A 215 10.38 -7.55 10.29
CA SER A 215 10.10 -7.27 11.71
C SER A 215 8.62 -7.46 12.02
N TYR A 216 7.72 -7.00 11.14
CA TYR A 216 6.28 -7.17 11.35
C TYR A 216 5.86 -8.63 11.29
N LEU A 217 6.31 -9.40 10.29
CA LEU A 217 5.98 -10.82 10.18
C LEU A 217 6.55 -11.63 11.35
N CYS A 218 7.74 -11.29 11.83
CA CYS A 218 8.33 -11.91 13.02
C CYS A 218 7.55 -11.57 14.30
N TYR A 219 7.17 -10.31 14.50
CA TYR A 219 6.50 -9.83 15.71
C TYR A 219 5.01 -10.18 15.76
N ALA A 220 4.27 -9.98 14.67
CA ALA A 220 2.83 -10.05 14.68
C ALA A 220 2.33 -11.47 14.97
N LYS A 221 1.23 -11.59 15.73
CA LYS A 221 0.59 -12.89 16.03
C LYS A 221 0.14 -13.69 14.81
N ILE A 222 -0.11 -13.01 13.68
CA ILE A 222 -0.46 -13.65 12.40
C ILE A 222 0.76 -14.24 11.67
N GLY A 223 1.96 -13.86 12.08
CA GLY A 223 3.22 -14.44 11.60
C GLY A 223 3.83 -15.33 12.68
N PHE A 224 5.01 -14.97 13.17
CA PHE A 224 5.78 -15.83 14.09
C PHE A 224 5.60 -15.52 15.58
N GLY A 225 4.98 -14.39 15.94
CA GLY A 225 4.67 -14.04 17.34
C GLY A 225 5.90 -13.90 18.25
N LEU A 226 7.06 -13.53 17.70
CA LEU A 226 8.31 -13.34 18.44
C LEU A 226 8.30 -12.03 19.25
N SER A 227 9.25 -11.90 20.20
CA SER A 227 9.46 -10.63 20.89
C SER A 227 9.84 -9.52 19.90
N LEU A 228 9.44 -8.28 20.21
CA LEU A 228 9.73 -7.13 19.33
C LEU A 228 11.22 -6.93 19.09
N GLU A 229 12.04 -7.15 20.12
CA GLU A 229 13.50 -7.06 20.05
C GLU A 229 14.06 -8.08 19.04
N LEU A 230 13.70 -9.36 19.20
CA LEU A 230 14.17 -10.42 18.31
C LEU A 230 13.68 -10.20 16.87
N ALA A 231 12.41 -9.83 16.71
CA ALA A 231 11.82 -9.52 15.42
C ALA A 231 12.56 -8.37 14.72
N THR A 232 12.93 -7.32 15.46
CA THR A 232 13.68 -6.18 14.94
C THR A 232 15.09 -6.57 14.54
N ILE A 233 15.79 -7.36 15.36
CA ILE A 233 17.13 -7.88 15.03
C ILE A 233 17.09 -8.69 13.73
N ILE A 234 16.14 -9.63 13.60
CA ILE A 234 15.97 -10.43 12.39
C ILE A 234 15.69 -9.53 11.18
N GLY A 235 14.80 -8.54 11.33
CA GLY A 235 14.51 -7.56 10.29
C GLY A 235 15.74 -6.78 9.84
N VAL A 236 16.56 -6.29 10.77
CA VAL A 236 17.78 -5.53 10.46
C VAL A 236 18.80 -6.42 9.75
N VAL A 237 19.01 -7.64 10.23
CA VAL A 237 19.90 -8.62 9.59
C VAL A 237 19.44 -8.90 8.15
N ALA A 238 18.14 -9.10 7.94
CA ALA A 238 17.57 -9.33 6.61
C ALA A 238 17.75 -8.12 5.69
N GLY A 239 17.50 -6.90 6.18
CA GLY A 239 17.66 -5.66 5.40
C GLY A 239 19.12 -5.38 5.01
N VAL A 240 20.05 -5.54 5.95
CA VAL A 240 21.50 -5.42 5.70
C VAL A 240 21.97 -6.51 4.75
N GLY A 241 21.58 -7.76 4.98
CA GLY A 241 21.90 -8.89 4.11
C GLY A 241 21.39 -8.69 2.68
N GLY A 242 20.15 -8.19 2.53
CA GLY A 242 19.56 -7.83 1.24
C GLY A 242 20.35 -6.73 0.53
N MET A 243 20.76 -5.68 1.25
CA MET A 243 21.60 -4.61 0.70
C MET A 243 22.98 -5.13 0.26
N LEU A 244 23.66 -5.95 1.07
CA LEU A 244 24.94 -6.55 0.71
C LEU A 244 24.83 -7.47 -0.51
N LEU A 245 23.76 -8.27 -0.58
CA LEU A 245 23.48 -9.11 -1.74
C LEU A 245 23.25 -8.27 -3.00
N PHE A 246 22.50 -7.19 -2.88
CA PHE A 246 22.27 -6.26 -3.99
C PHE A 246 23.56 -5.56 -4.44
N LEU A 247 24.40 -5.09 -3.52
CA LEU A 247 25.66 -4.43 -3.88
C LEU A 247 26.65 -5.39 -4.54
N SER A 248 26.67 -6.66 -4.13
CA SER A 248 27.54 -7.69 -4.70
C SER A 248 27.06 -8.22 -6.06
N LYS A 249 25.75 -8.50 -6.22
CA LYS A 249 25.20 -9.17 -7.42
C LYS A 249 24.23 -8.32 -8.24
N GLY A 250 23.57 -7.35 -7.64
CA GLY A 250 22.52 -6.54 -8.31
C GLY A 250 23.04 -5.66 -9.45
N ARG A 251 24.34 -5.38 -9.50
CA ARG A 251 25.00 -4.63 -10.58
C ARG A 251 25.39 -5.49 -11.79
N VAL A 252 25.37 -6.82 -11.65
CA VAL A 252 25.78 -7.74 -12.71
C VAL A 252 24.63 -7.86 -13.72
N MET A 253 24.92 -7.54 -14.99
CA MET A 253 24.00 -7.85 -16.09
C MET A 253 24.06 -9.37 -16.37
N PRO A 254 22.92 -10.06 -16.51
CA PRO A 254 22.91 -11.42 -17.03
C PRO A 254 23.58 -11.46 -18.41
N GLU A 255 24.30 -12.53 -18.73
CA GLU A 255 25.00 -12.69 -20.01
C GLU A 255 24.05 -12.72 -21.23
N THR A 256 22.74 -12.85 -21.00
CA THR A 256 21.71 -12.70 -22.02
C THR A 256 21.56 -11.23 -22.41
N GLY A 257 22.28 -10.83 -23.45
CA GLY A 257 22.20 -9.49 -24.03
C GLY A 257 20.78 -9.08 -24.44
N ASN A 258 20.61 -7.77 -24.64
CA ASN A 258 19.47 -7.07 -25.25
C ASN A 258 18.35 -6.47 -24.39
N GLU A 259 18.54 -6.16 -23.10
CA GLU A 259 17.62 -5.24 -22.40
C GLU A 259 17.79 -3.76 -22.84
N ALA A 260 18.82 -3.43 -23.62
CA ALA A 260 19.16 -2.05 -23.98
C ALA A 260 18.28 -1.40 -25.07
N ARG A 261 17.25 -2.09 -25.57
CA ARG A 261 16.30 -1.57 -26.58
C ARG A 261 14.87 -1.51 -26.02
N CYS A 262 14.62 -0.59 -25.11
CA CYS A 262 13.31 0.01 -24.87
C CYS A 262 13.58 1.47 -24.54
#